data_AF-A0A067LL44-F1
#
_entry.id   AF-A0A067LL44-F1
#
_cell.length_a   1.000
_cell.length_b   1.000
_cell.length_c   1.000
_cell.angle_alpha   90.00
_cell.angle_beta   90.00
_cell.angle_gamma   90.00
#
_symmetry.space_group_name_H-M   'P 1'
#
loop_
_entity.id
_entity.type
_entity.pdbx_description
1 polymer ?
#
loop_
_entity_poly.entity_id
_entity_poly.type
_entity_poly.pdbx_seq_one_letter_code
_entity_poly.pdbx_strand_id
1 'polypeptide(L)'
;MEFFNKAKSVRLRSHHEKFLIADEDEETVRQSHDGSSHRAYWTIEFIKGNPHLIRLKSVYGKYLTASNEPFLLGWTGNKVVQSKLPVENGTSIDWEPITEGFHVKLRTKGGKLLRANGGMPPWRNSVTHDIPYRSATQDWVLWKVEMVDILEFESVRSYVSPVSSFSSFSI
;
A
#
# COMPACT_ATOMS: atom_id res chain seq x y z
N MET A 1 8.99 -10.13 -7.39
CA MET A 1 7.70 -10.80 -7.74
C MET A 1 7.41 -12.05 -6.92
N GLU A 2 8.38 -12.91 -6.61
CA GLU A 2 8.11 -14.20 -5.94
C GLU A 2 7.36 -14.10 -4.60
N PHE A 3 7.55 -13.03 -3.82
CA PHE A 3 6.87 -12.81 -2.54
C PHE A 3 5.35 -12.62 -2.68
N PHE A 4 4.88 -12.09 -3.82
CA PHE A 4 3.46 -11.77 -4.03
C PHE A 4 2.67 -12.95 -4.64
N ASN A 5 3.36 -13.96 -5.17
CA ASN A 5 2.70 -15.11 -5.82
C ASN A 5 2.22 -16.19 -4.83
N LYS A 6 2.61 -16.08 -3.56
CA LYS A 6 2.40 -17.12 -2.54
C LYS A 6 1.23 -16.84 -1.59
N ALA A 7 0.69 -15.62 -1.61
CA ALA A 7 -0.35 -15.18 -0.68
C ALA A 7 -1.40 -14.32 -1.40
N LYS A 8 -2.63 -14.33 -0.88
CA LYS A 8 -3.72 -13.44 -1.36
C LYS A 8 -3.60 -12.03 -0.80
N SER A 9 -2.96 -11.89 0.36
CA SER A 9 -2.81 -10.63 1.08
C SER A 9 -1.45 -10.58 1.78
N VAL A 10 -0.96 -9.37 1.99
CA VAL A 10 0.34 -9.11 2.62
C VAL A 10 0.24 -7.94 3.59
N ARG A 11 1.21 -7.90 4.51
CA ARG A 11 1.61 -6.68 5.23
C ARG A 11 2.97 -6.23 4.71
N LEU A 12 3.14 -4.91 4.63
CA LEU A 12 4.39 -4.31 4.17
C LEU A 12 5.04 -3.58 5.34
N ARG A 13 6.21 -4.06 5.77
CA ARG A 13 6.97 -3.47 6.87
C ARG A 13 8.12 -2.64 6.32
N SER A 14 8.19 -1.38 6.70
CA SER A 14 9.26 -0.47 6.29
C SER A 14 10.55 -0.73 7.05
N HIS A 15 11.66 -0.17 6.55
CA HIS A 15 12.94 -0.10 7.25
C HIS A 15 12.85 0.52 8.65
N HIS A 16 11.81 1.30 8.95
CA HIS A 16 11.59 1.87 10.29
C HIS A 16 10.80 0.94 11.23
N GLU A 17 10.73 -0.35 10.89
CA GLU A 17 10.03 -1.38 11.65
C GLU A 17 8.52 -1.07 11.85
N LYS A 18 7.91 -0.35 10.90
CA LYS A 18 6.50 0.04 10.91
C LYS A 18 5.77 -0.52 9.69
N PHE A 19 4.48 -0.73 9.82
CA PHE A 19 3.64 -1.27 8.76
C PHE A 19 2.97 -0.16 7.95
N LEU A 20 2.84 -0.39 6.64
CA LEU A 20 2.01 0.39 5.75
C LEU A 20 0.53 0.16 6.12
N ILE A 21 -0.15 1.22 6.54
CA ILE A 21 -1.55 1.15 6.95
C ILE A 21 -2.43 2.08 6.14
N ALA A 22 -3.64 1.62 5.82
CA ALA A 22 -4.74 2.43 5.33
C ALA A 22 -5.46 3.08 6.52
N ASP A 23 -5.64 4.41 6.51
CA ASP A 23 -6.35 5.11 7.59
C ASP A 23 -7.88 5.02 7.47
N GLU A 24 -8.56 5.25 8.58
CA GLU A 24 -10.02 5.17 8.71
C GLU A 24 -10.75 6.30 7.97
N ASP A 25 -10.05 7.37 7.64
CA ASP A 25 -10.55 8.41 6.73
C ASP A 25 -10.71 7.90 5.28
N GLU A 26 -10.27 6.67 5.02
CA GLU A 26 -10.25 6.02 3.72
C GLU A 26 -9.55 6.84 2.61
N GLU A 27 -8.64 7.74 2.97
CA GLU A 27 -7.85 8.55 2.03
C GLU A 27 -6.36 8.44 2.37
N THR A 28 -6.03 8.56 3.65
CA THR A 28 -4.65 8.61 4.13
C THR A 28 -4.03 7.23 4.12
N VAL A 29 -2.76 7.19 3.70
CA VAL A 29 -1.87 6.04 3.88
C VAL A 29 -0.65 6.49 4.67
N ARG A 30 -0.34 5.75 5.74
CA ARG A 30 0.74 6.11 6.66
C ARG A 30 1.44 4.87 7.22
N GLN A 31 2.38 5.10 8.12
CA GLN A 31 3.08 4.06 8.87
C GLN A 31 2.54 3.95 10.30
N SER A 32 2.49 2.74 10.84
CA SER A 32 2.15 2.47 12.24
C SER A 32 2.94 1.29 12.80
N HIS A 33 3.17 1.27 14.11
CA HIS A 33 3.74 0.09 14.78
C HIS A 33 2.74 -1.07 14.87
N ASP A 34 1.43 -0.77 14.81
CA ASP A 34 0.39 -1.79 14.89
C ASP A 34 0.20 -2.50 13.55
N GLY A 35 0.98 -3.57 13.34
CA GLY A 35 0.83 -4.49 12.21
C GLY A 35 -0.25 -5.55 12.39
N SER A 36 -0.87 -5.62 13.57
CA SER A 36 -1.95 -6.57 13.86
C SER A 36 -3.31 -6.04 13.39
N SER A 37 -3.43 -4.71 13.29
CA SER A 37 -4.61 -4.05 12.74
C SER A 37 -4.94 -4.53 11.34
N HIS A 38 -6.21 -4.83 11.08
CA HIS A 38 -6.75 -5.14 9.75
C HIS A 38 -6.41 -4.07 8.69
N ARG A 39 -6.11 -2.85 9.13
CA ARG A 39 -5.69 -1.72 8.31
C ARG A 39 -4.29 -1.87 7.68
N ALA A 40 -3.47 -2.78 8.21
CA ALA A 40 -2.16 -3.11 7.67
C ALA A 40 -2.21 -4.12 6.51
N TYR A 41 -3.38 -4.69 6.22
CA TYR A 41 -3.56 -5.76 5.25
C TYR A 41 -3.85 -5.19 3.87
N TRP A 42 -3.07 -5.65 2.89
CA TRP A 42 -3.19 -5.25 1.50
C TRP A 42 -3.42 -6.50 0.64
N THR A 43 -4.62 -6.60 0.09
CA THR A 43 -4.97 -7.67 -0.85
C THR A 43 -4.25 -7.44 -2.17
N ILE A 44 -3.65 -8.49 -2.71
CA ILE A 44 -2.90 -8.44 -3.96
C ILE A 44 -3.85 -8.73 -5.11
N GLU A 45 -3.94 -7.81 -6.07
CA GLU A 45 -4.64 -8.03 -7.33
C GLU A 45 -3.63 -7.94 -8.50
N PHE A 46 -3.51 -9.03 -9.27
CA PHE A 46 -2.64 -9.07 -10.44
C PHE A 46 -3.34 -8.46 -11.66
N ILE A 47 -2.57 -7.74 -12.49
CA ILE A 47 -3.12 -7.11 -13.69
C ILE A 47 -3.18 -8.12 -14.84
N LYS A 48 -4.37 -8.31 -15.40
CA LYS A 48 -4.55 -9.16 -16.59
C LYS A 48 -3.75 -8.61 -17.76
N GLY A 49 -2.84 -9.42 -18.29
CA GLY A 49 -1.99 -9.04 -19.43
C GLY A 49 -0.64 -8.42 -19.05
N ASN A 50 -0.40 -8.08 -17.77
CA ASN A 50 0.93 -7.71 -17.29
C ASN A 50 1.18 -8.28 -15.89
N PRO A 51 1.76 -9.49 -15.80
CA PRO A 51 1.97 -10.13 -14.51
C PRO A 51 2.97 -9.40 -13.62
N HIS A 52 3.84 -8.54 -14.18
CA HIS A 52 4.86 -7.80 -13.42
C HIS A 52 4.30 -6.65 -12.58
N LEU A 53 3.03 -6.30 -12.79
CA LEU A 53 2.35 -5.25 -12.07
C LEU A 53 1.31 -5.84 -11.13
N ILE A 54 1.25 -5.26 -9.94
CA ILE A 54 0.24 -5.57 -8.93
C ILE A 54 -0.52 -4.31 -8.54
N ARG A 55 -1.72 -4.52 -8.01
CA ARG A 55 -2.50 -3.53 -7.28
C ARG A 55 -2.63 -4.00 -5.84
N LEU A 56 -2.46 -3.06 -4.92
CA LEU A 56 -2.59 -3.32 -3.49
C LEU A 56 -3.88 -2.69 -3.02
N LYS A 57 -4.82 -3.52 -2.56
CA LYS A 57 -6.15 -3.09 -2.15
C LYS A 57 -6.27 -3.12 -0.63
N SER A 58 -6.62 -1.98 -0.04
CA SER A 58 -6.86 -1.83 1.38
C SER A 58 -8.11 -2.57 1.82
N VAL A 59 -8.27 -2.68 3.13
CA VAL A 59 -9.45 -3.25 3.78
C VAL A 59 -10.75 -2.50 3.45
N TYR A 60 -10.65 -1.23 3.06
CA TYR A 60 -11.78 -0.38 2.63
C TYR A 60 -12.13 -0.55 1.14
N GLY A 61 -11.49 -1.49 0.45
CA GLY A 61 -11.72 -1.75 -0.98
C GLY A 61 -11.12 -0.69 -1.91
N LYS A 62 -10.27 0.20 -1.38
CA LYS A 62 -9.53 1.22 -2.13
C LYS A 62 -8.12 0.74 -2.47
N TYR A 63 -7.49 1.34 -3.44
CA TYR A 63 -6.16 0.95 -3.92
C TYR A 63 -5.10 1.90 -3.42
N LEU A 64 -3.90 1.37 -3.16
CA LEU A 64 -2.71 2.17 -2.91
C LEU A 64 -2.36 2.96 -4.18
N THR A 65 -2.45 4.29 -4.10
CA THR A 65 -2.39 5.18 -5.26
C THR A 65 -1.25 6.17 -5.12
N ALA A 66 -0.38 6.21 -6.12
CA ALA A 66 0.63 7.25 -6.29
C ALA A 66 -0.02 8.52 -6.87
N SER A 67 -0.26 9.53 -6.02
CA SER A 67 -0.84 10.81 -6.42
C SER A 67 0.21 11.73 -7.06
N ASN A 68 -0.22 12.68 -7.91
CA ASN A 68 0.66 13.73 -8.40
C ASN A 68 0.76 14.92 -7.43
N GLU A 69 0.00 14.91 -6.33
CA GLU A 69 0.04 15.95 -5.30
C GLU A 69 1.34 15.89 -4.50
N PRO A 70 2.08 17.01 -4.38
CA PRO A 70 3.20 17.13 -3.45
C PRO A 70 2.75 16.87 -2.01
N PHE A 71 3.59 16.22 -1.20
CA PHE A 71 3.26 15.97 0.22
C PHE A 71 3.27 17.24 1.05
N LEU A 72 4.37 17.98 1.01
CA LEU A 72 4.53 19.24 1.74
C LEU A 72 5.43 20.17 0.92
N LEU A 73 5.09 21.46 0.91
CA LEU A 73 5.86 22.46 0.17
C LEU A 73 7.31 22.51 0.65
N GLY A 74 8.26 22.46 -0.30
CA GLY A 74 9.70 22.48 -0.03
C GLY A 74 10.30 21.13 0.37
N TRP A 75 9.51 20.05 0.46
CA TRP A 75 9.97 18.71 0.80
C TRP A 75 9.85 17.79 -0.42
N THR A 76 10.63 16.70 -0.46
CA THR A 76 10.61 15.78 -1.61
C THR A 76 9.47 14.77 -1.51
N GLY A 77 8.88 14.50 -2.66
CA GLY A 77 7.96 13.39 -2.87
C GLY A 77 6.49 13.78 -2.85
N ASN A 78 5.73 12.96 -3.56
CA ASN A 78 4.31 13.14 -3.74
C ASN A 78 3.55 12.20 -2.81
N LYS A 79 2.32 12.56 -2.46
CA LYS A 79 1.44 11.78 -1.59
C LYS A 79 1.19 10.40 -2.18
N VAL A 80 1.18 9.41 -1.30
CA VAL A 80 0.54 8.12 -1.57
C VAL A 80 -0.73 8.09 -0.74
N VAL A 81 -1.84 7.80 -1.40
CA VAL A 81 -3.19 7.81 -0.81
C VAL A 81 -3.86 6.48 -1.08
N GLN A 82 -5.01 6.24 -0.48
CA GLN A 82 -5.92 5.19 -0.91
C GLN A 82 -7.08 5.81 -1.68
N SER A 83 -7.33 5.32 -2.90
CA SER A 83 -8.43 5.83 -3.73
C SER A 83 -9.20 4.71 -4.41
N LYS A 84 -10.42 5.01 -4.86
CA LYS A 84 -11.16 4.08 -5.74
C LYS A 84 -10.40 3.90 -7.06
N LEU A 85 -10.78 2.85 -7.79
CA LEU A 85 -10.23 2.59 -9.12
C LEU A 85 -10.46 3.83 -10.01
N PRO A 86 -9.41 4.40 -10.65
CA PRO A 86 -9.58 5.51 -11.56
C PRO A 86 -10.46 5.11 -12.74
N VAL A 87 -11.42 5.97 -13.12
CA VAL A 87 -12.27 5.76 -14.30
C VAL A 87 -11.44 5.80 -15.58
N GLU A 88 -10.35 6.57 -15.59
CA GLU A 88 -9.41 6.68 -16.71
C GLU A 88 -7.95 6.56 -16.25
N ASN A 89 -7.11 5.94 -17.08
CA ASN A 89 -5.65 5.89 -16.92
C ASN A 89 -5.16 5.34 -15.57
N GLY A 90 -5.75 4.22 -15.11
CA GLY A 90 -5.49 3.53 -13.83
C GLY A 90 -4.08 2.97 -13.60
N THR A 91 -3.05 3.69 -14.02
CA THR A 91 -1.63 3.38 -13.84
C THR A 91 -1.06 3.93 -12.53
N SER A 92 -1.74 4.90 -11.88
CA SER A 92 -1.33 5.44 -10.57
C SER A 92 -1.53 4.44 -9.42
N ILE A 93 -2.33 3.39 -9.64
CA ILE A 93 -2.57 2.30 -8.69
C ILE A 93 -1.73 1.06 -8.99
N ASP A 94 -1.00 1.07 -10.10
CA ASP A 94 -0.20 -0.06 -10.56
C ASP A 94 1.22 0.08 -10.02
N TRP A 95 1.69 -0.97 -9.34
CA TRP A 95 3.01 -1.03 -8.73
C TRP A 95 3.78 -2.22 -9.28
N GLU A 96 5.03 -1.98 -9.62
CA GLU A 96 5.98 -3.01 -10.04
C GLU A 96 6.84 -3.42 -8.84
N PRO A 97 6.75 -4.67 -8.37
CA PRO A 97 7.58 -5.14 -7.26
C PRO A 97 8.97 -5.58 -7.74
N ILE A 98 9.98 -4.82 -7.35
CA ILE A 98 11.40 -5.12 -7.62
C ILE A 98 11.98 -5.77 -6.38
N THR A 99 12.41 -7.02 -6.51
CA THR A 99 13.01 -7.78 -5.40
C THR A 99 14.48 -7.41 -5.21
N GLU A 100 14.87 -7.15 -3.96
CA GLU A 100 16.25 -6.81 -3.57
C GLU A 100 16.60 -7.53 -2.27
N GLY A 101 17.29 -8.67 -2.40
CA GLY A 101 17.53 -9.57 -1.27
C GLY A 101 16.22 -10.03 -0.63
N PHE A 102 16.06 -9.74 0.66
CA PHE A 102 14.86 -10.06 1.44
C PHE A 102 13.81 -8.94 1.46
N HIS A 103 14.03 -7.85 0.72
CA HIS A 103 13.14 -6.71 0.62
C HIS A 103 12.57 -6.56 -0.78
N VAL A 104 11.58 -5.69 -0.90
CA VAL A 104 11.02 -5.26 -2.18
C VAL A 104 10.98 -3.74 -2.23
N LYS A 105 11.20 -3.20 -3.43
CA LYS A 105 10.86 -1.83 -3.80
C LYS A 105 9.58 -1.89 -4.63
N LEU A 106 8.63 -1.01 -4.36
CA LEU A 106 7.41 -0.86 -5.16
C LEU A 106 7.57 0.36 -6.05
N ARG A 107 7.67 0.13 -7.36
CA ARG A 107 7.94 1.16 -8.37
C ARG A 107 6.66 1.54 -9.11
N THR A 108 6.42 2.84 -9.24
CA THR A 108 5.37 3.39 -10.11
C THR A 108 5.79 3.31 -11.58
N LYS A 109 4.84 3.37 -12.52
CA LYS A 109 5.16 3.47 -13.96
C LYS A 109 6.13 4.62 -14.30
N GLY A 110 6.08 5.71 -13.54
CA GLY A 110 6.98 6.87 -13.70
C GLY A 110 8.37 6.70 -13.08
N GLY A 111 8.71 5.50 -12.57
CA GLY A 111 10.03 5.20 -12.01
C GLY A 111 10.24 5.61 -10.56
N LYS A 112 9.27 6.27 -9.92
CA LYS A 112 9.33 6.63 -8.49
C LYS A 112 9.02 5.43 -7.60
N LEU A 113 9.60 5.39 -6.40
CA LEU A 113 9.49 4.27 -5.48
C LEU A 113 8.63 4.64 -4.26
N LEU A 114 7.86 3.68 -3.75
CA LEU A 114 7.14 3.82 -2.49
C LEU A 114 8.13 4.02 -1.34
N ARG A 115 8.03 5.15 -0.63
CA ARG A 115 8.95 5.55 0.44
C ARG A 115 8.21 5.71 1.76
N ALA A 116 8.73 5.06 2.80
CA ALA A 116 8.34 5.21 4.19
C ALA A 116 9.15 6.34 4.85
N ASN A 117 8.49 7.43 5.21
CA ASN A 117 9.17 8.60 5.76
C ASN A 117 9.42 8.51 7.26
N GLY A 118 10.67 8.74 7.65
CA GLY A 118 11.08 8.97 9.04
C GLY A 118 11.10 10.45 9.40
N GLY A 119 11.88 10.80 10.43
CA GLY A 119 12.20 12.19 10.76
C GLY A 119 11.17 12.91 11.63
N MET A 120 10.96 14.21 11.37
CA MET A 120 10.10 15.09 12.17
C MET A 120 8.66 15.16 11.59
N PRO A 121 7.64 15.37 12.44
CA PRO A 121 6.31 15.74 11.96
C PRO A 121 6.36 17.02 11.09
N PRO A 122 5.52 17.14 10.04
CA PRO A 122 4.47 16.20 9.64
C PRO A 122 4.96 15.03 8.76
N TRP A 123 6.25 14.97 8.38
CA TRP A 123 6.79 13.93 7.51
C TRP A 123 6.89 12.57 8.17
N ARG A 124 7.15 12.58 9.49
CA ARG A 124 7.20 11.37 10.31
C ARG A 124 5.95 10.53 10.08
N ASN A 125 6.17 9.26 9.77
CA ASN A 125 5.15 8.25 9.53
C ASN A 125 4.34 8.46 8.24
N SER A 126 4.57 9.50 7.44
CA SER A 126 3.89 9.61 6.15
C SER A 126 4.48 8.61 5.15
N VAL A 127 3.74 8.40 4.06
CA VAL A 127 4.16 7.58 2.93
C VAL A 127 4.08 8.42 1.67
N THR A 128 5.15 8.41 0.90
CA THR A 128 5.27 9.18 -0.34
C THR A 128 5.77 8.28 -1.45
N HIS A 129 5.79 8.78 -2.69
CA HIS A 129 6.61 8.19 -3.74
C HIS A 129 7.59 9.21 -4.31
N ASP A 130 8.86 8.82 -4.36
CA ASP A 130 9.96 9.60 -4.91
C ASP A 130 11.17 8.72 -5.21
N ILE A 131 12.27 9.37 -5.61
CA ILE A 131 13.56 8.73 -5.78
C ILE A 131 14.45 9.28 -4.66
N PRO A 132 14.94 8.44 -3.72
CA PRO A 132 15.80 8.92 -2.66
C PRO A 132 17.12 9.42 -3.25
N TYR A 133 17.46 10.68 -2.99
CA TYR A 133 18.71 11.29 -3.48
C TYR A 133 19.86 11.21 -2.47
N ARG A 134 19.54 11.11 -1.16
CA ARG A 134 20.53 11.09 -0.09
C ARG A 134 20.85 9.65 0.30
N SER A 135 22.11 9.38 0.66
CA SER A 135 22.54 8.06 1.12
C SER A 135 21.75 7.60 2.35
N ALA A 136 21.50 8.51 3.30
CA ALA A 136 20.76 8.22 4.54
C ALA A 136 19.27 7.83 4.35
N THR A 137 18.72 8.05 3.15
CA THR A 137 17.31 7.75 2.84
C THR A 137 17.16 6.64 1.80
N GLN A 138 18.26 6.00 1.35
CA GLN A 138 18.21 4.94 0.34
C GLN A 138 17.39 3.74 0.81
N ASP A 139 17.45 3.41 2.10
CA ASP A 139 16.74 2.26 2.65
C ASP A 139 15.26 2.55 2.94
N TRP A 140 14.82 3.81 2.84
CA TRP A 140 13.43 4.20 3.15
C TRP A 140 12.43 3.69 2.10
N VAL A 141 12.90 3.20 0.96
CA VAL A 141 12.09 2.57 -0.09
C VAL A 141 12.08 1.04 -0.01
N LEU A 142 12.80 0.46 0.96
CA LEU A 142 12.83 -0.98 1.19
C LEU A 142 11.65 -1.39 2.08
N TRP A 143 10.90 -2.36 1.60
CA TRP A 143 9.78 -2.96 2.31
C TRP A 143 9.99 -4.45 2.46
N LYS A 144 9.84 -4.97 3.67
CA LYS A 144 9.73 -6.41 3.92
C LYS A 144 8.29 -6.83 3.68
N VAL A 145 8.11 -7.89 2.89
CA VAL A 145 6.79 -8.48 2.63
C VAL A 145 6.54 -9.56 3.67
N GLU A 146 5.52 -9.36 4.50
CA GLU A 146 5.02 -10.38 5.42
C GLU A 146 3.74 -10.97 4.83
N MET A 147 3.80 -12.24 4.45
CA MET A 147 2.65 -12.96 3.91
C MET A 147 1.59 -13.14 5.00
N VAL A 148 0.34 -12.96 4.64
CA VAL A 148 -0.79 -13.22 5.53
C VAL A 148 -1.39 -14.57 5.15
N ASP A 149 -1.47 -15.47 6.15
CA ASP A 149 -2.07 -16.78 5.96
C ASP A 149 -3.55 -16.68 5.61
N ILE A 150 -4.05 -17.68 4.87
CA ILE A 150 -5.44 -17.68 4.36
C ILE A 150 -6.45 -17.58 5.52
N LEU A 151 -6.18 -18.23 6.65
CA LEU A 151 -7.05 -18.20 7.83
C LEU A 151 -7.09 -16.79 8.48
N GLU A 152 -5.94 -16.14 8.61
CA GLU A 152 -5.85 -14.76 9.13
C GLU A 152 -6.60 -13.81 8.19
N PHE A 153 -6.41 -13.96 6.87
CA PHE A 153 -7.10 -13.18 5.86
C PHE A 153 -8.63 -13.35 5.86
N GLU A 154 -9.13 -14.58 5.98
CA GLU A 154 -10.58 -14.86 6.03
C GLU A 154 -11.24 -14.29 7.28
N SER A 155 -10.56 -14.40 8.44
CA SER A 155 -11.04 -13.78 9.67
C SER A 155 -11.19 -12.27 9.51
N VAL A 156 -10.17 -11.57 8.99
CA VAL A 156 -10.23 -10.14 8.69
C VAL A 156 -11.38 -9.82 7.75
N ARG A 157 -11.55 -10.59 6.67
CA ARG A 157 -12.64 -10.37 5.71
C ARG A 157 -14.02 -10.52 6.36
N SER A 158 -14.18 -11.44 7.30
CA SER A 158 -15.44 -11.62 8.04
C SER A 158 -15.76 -10.46 8.98
N TYR A 159 -14.76 -9.87 9.64
CA TYR A 159 -14.95 -8.67 10.47
C TYR A 159 -15.41 -7.44 9.68
N VAL A 160 -14.96 -7.33 8.42
CA VAL A 160 -15.32 -6.22 7.53
C VAL A 160 -16.65 -6.49 6.83
N SER A 161 -17.10 -7.75 6.79
CA SER A 161 -18.34 -8.17 6.13
C SER A 161 -19.47 -8.42 7.13
N PRO A 162 -20.09 -7.35 7.70
CA PRO A 162 -21.54 -7.41 7.85
C PRO A 162 -22.25 -6.04 7.70
N VAL A 163 -22.26 -5.43 6.49
CA VAL A 163 -23.32 -4.46 6.10
C VAL A 163 -23.54 -4.48 4.57
N SER A 164 -23.99 -5.60 4.01
CA SER A 164 -24.53 -5.62 2.64
C SER A 164 -25.51 -6.78 2.44
N SER A 165 -26.50 -6.90 3.31
CA SER A 165 -27.68 -7.75 3.09
C SER A 165 -28.87 -7.21 3.88
N PHE A 166 -29.39 -6.07 3.44
CA PHE A 166 -30.82 -5.78 3.57
C PHE A 166 -31.33 -5.41 2.18
N SER A 167 -31.46 -6.41 1.31
CA SER A 167 -32.43 -6.36 0.24
C SER A 167 -33.76 -6.80 0.82
N SER A 168 -34.53 -5.86 1.34
CA SER A 168 -35.95 -6.10 1.60
C SER A 168 -36.68 -5.94 0.27
N PHE A 169 -36.93 -7.07 -0.38
CA PHE A 169 -38.06 -7.17 -1.30
C PHE A 169 -39.32 -6.88 -0.50
N SER A 170 -40.12 -5.92 -0.98
CA SER A 170 -41.54 -5.87 -0.67
C SER A 170 -42.29 -5.60 -1.98
N ILE A 171 -43.26 -6.49 -2.20
CA ILE A 171 -44.24 -6.59 -3.29
C ILE A 171 -45.06 -5.30 -3.42
#